data_AF-A0A1T1CJN3-F1
#
_entry.id   AF-A0A1T1CJN3-F1
#
_cell.length_a   1.000
_cell.length_b   1.000
_cell.length_c   1.000
_cell.angle_alpha   90.00
_cell.angle_beta   90.00
_cell.angle_gamma   90.00
#
_symmetry.space_group_name_H-M   'P 1'
#
loop_
_entity.id
_entity.type
_entity.pdbx_description
1 polymer ?
#
loop_
_entity_poly.entity_id
_entity_poly.type
_entity_poly.pdbx_seq_one_letter_code
_entity_poly.pdbx_strand_id
1 'polypeptide(L)'
;MRILLFILFAFFISCQKQEVISKSETSIQEKPKLIAGRTTDKILKTDTVFVYDSGELNPNFFVLAHLLDKKMDKDSLLTMSYRLDFYKDKKQIASSRIIIPNYTNGSEWSGSLGLSDATSKQSPFVTIRFGYPACGYAQQNFLFFIKKYQLQLVHQWESVFDSGWGSWVEIHNPEETAEPQSFYCKTVSFEPSDDATEEEEKGVLSYSDSTVFGFKNNQWKKQLITTKQLPYFKKEMTFNEYHKIE
;
A
#
# COMPACT_ATOMS: atom_id res chain seq x y z
N MET A 1 41.15 24.17 54.98
CA MET A 1 39.95 23.50 55.54
C MET A 1 38.72 24.12 54.87
N ARG A 2 37.81 23.29 54.31
CA ARG A 2 36.51 23.60 53.67
C ARG A 2 36.62 24.29 52.29
N ILE A 3 36.55 23.61 51.14
CA ILE A 3 35.42 22.92 50.47
C ILE A 3 34.18 23.83 50.31
N LEU A 4 33.95 24.30 49.07
CA LEU A 4 32.71 24.15 48.28
C LEU A 4 32.95 24.91 46.94
N LEU A 5 33.23 24.25 45.81
CA LEU A 5 32.33 23.65 44.80
C LEU A 5 31.48 24.67 44.01
N PHE A 6 31.38 24.41 42.69
CA PHE A 6 30.55 25.08 41.65
C PHE A 6 31.19 26.36 41.09
N ILE A 7 31.66 26.44 39.84
CA ILE A 7 31.01 26.07 38.57
C ILE A 7 32.06 25.81 37.49
N LEU A 8 31.97 24.62 36.91
CA LEU A 8 32.70 24.15 35.73
C LEU A 8 31.92 24.62 34.48
N PHE A 9 32.26 25.76 33.90
CA PHE A 9 31.81 26.16 32.55
C PHE A 9 32.94 25.87 31.54
N ALA A 10 33.27 24.59 31.41
CA ALA A 10 34.00 24.10 30.25
C ALA A 10 32.98 23.96 29.11
N PHE A 11 33.02 24.94 28.20
CA PHE A 11 32.36 24.89 26.89
C PHE A 11 32.89 23.69 26.08
N PHE A 12 32.29 22.52 26.30
CA PHE A 12 32.36 21.41 25.35
C PHE A 12 31.23 21.56 24.33
N ILE A 13 31.42 22.43 23.34
CA ILE A 13 30.67 22.33 22.08
C ILE A 13 31.31 21.19 21.28
N SER A 14 30.98 19.96 21.68
CA SER A 14 31.19 18.79 20.84
C SER A 14 29.93 18.60 20.02
N CYS A 15 30.02 18.94 18.73
CA CYS A 15 29.03 18.65 17.71
C CYS A 15 28.89 17.13 17.58
N GLN A 16 28.03 16.49 18.38
CA GLN A 16 27.64 15.11 18.13
C GLN A 16 26.76 15.09 16.90
N LYS A 17 27.42 14.84 15.76
CA LYS A 17 26.79 14.43 14.52
C LYS A 17 25.93 13.21 14.84
N GLN A 18 24.61 13.40 14.96
CA GLN A 18 23.69 12.29 15.04
C GLN A 18 23.86 11.47 13.76
N GLU A 19 24.52 10.32 13.89
CA GLU A 19 24.35 9.24 12.93
C GLU A 19 22.87 8.88 12.96
N VAL A 20 22.13 9.41 11.99
CA VAL A 20 20.83 8.88 11.62
C VAL A 20 21.10 7.45 11.18
N ILE A 21 20.95 6.52 12.12
CA ILE A 21 20.82 5.11 11.83
C ILE A 21 19.51 4.99 11.04
N SER A 22 19.63 5.19 9.74
CA SER A 22 18.66 4.72 8.76
C SER A 22 18.67 3.20 8.89
N LYS A 23 17.80 2.68 9.77
CA LYS A 23 17.30 1.32 9.61
C LYS A 23 16.49 1.34 8.33
N SER A 24 17.20 1.15 7.21
CA SER A 24 16.62 0.65 5.98
C SER A 24 15.95 -0.67 6.34
N GLU A 25 14.66 -0.61 6.66
CA GLU A 25 13.83 -1.79 6.61
C GLU A 25 13.89 -2.25 5.16
N THR A 26 14.58 -3.37 4.99
CA THR A 26 14.54 -4.16 3.78
C THR A 26 13.10 -4.65 3.67
N SER A 27 12.24 -3.83 3.06
CA SER A 27 11.04 -4.28 2.37
C SER A 27 11.50 -5.51 1.60
N ILE A 28 10.95 -6.68 1.90
CA ILE A 28 11.21 -7.91 1.15
C ILE A 28 10.75 -7.61 -0.28
N GLN A 29 11.64 -7.04 -1.09
CA GLN A 29 11.51 -7.03 -2.53
C GLN A 29 11.83 -8.46 -2.91
N GLU A 30 10.81 -9.30 -2.92
CA GLU A 30 10.89 -10.51 -3.73
C GLU A 30 11.24 -10.04 -5.13
N LYS A 31 12.46 -10.39 -5.58
CA LYS A 31 12.85 -10.19 -6.96
C LYS A 31 11.77 -10.85 -7.81
N PRO A 32 11.18 -10.14 -8.78
CA PRO A 32 10.22 -10.74 -9.66
C PRO A 32 10.89 -11.89 -10.41
N LYS A 33 10.50 -13.12 -10.08
CA LYS A 33 10.84 -14.27 -10.89
C LYS A 33 9.86 -14.25 -12.06
N LEU A 34 10.38 -13.87 -13.22
CA LEU A 34 9.81 -14.25 -14.51
C LEU A 34 9.68 -15.77 -14.52
N ILE A 35 8.48 -16.28 -14.30
CA ILE A 35 8.20 -17.70 -14.46
C ILE A 35 7.43 -17.88 -15.77
N ALA A 36 8.19 -17.97 -16.86
CA ALA A 36 7.70 -18.50 -18.14
C ALA A 36 7.83 -20.03 -18.20
N GLY A 37 7.64 -20.73 -17.07
CA GLY A 37 7.72 -22.19 -16.99
C GLY A 37 6.70 -22.74 -16.00
N ARG A 38 5.99 -23.82 -16.34
CA ARG A 38 5.01 -24.48 -15.46
C ARG A 38 5.56 -24.64 -14.05
N THR A 39 5.07 -23.85 -13.10
CA THR A 39 5.31 -24.06 -11.67
C THR A 39 4.65 -25.36 -11.24
N THR A 40 5.39 -26.23 -10.54
CA THR A 40 4.87 -27.47 -9.95
C THR A 40 4.17 -27.26 -8.62
N ASP A 41 3.72 -26.04 -8.34
CA ASP A 41 3.07 -25.71 -7.07
C ASP A 41 1.76 -26.49 -6.94
N LYS A 42 1.51 -27.06 -5.76
CA LYS A 42 0.21 -27.63 -5.43
C LYS A 42 -0.79 -26.48 -5.26
N ILE A 43 -1.78 -26.41 -6.14
CA ILE A 43 -2.83 -25.38 -6.09
C ILE A 43 -3.99 -25.91 -5.25
N LEU A 44 -4.35 -25.20 -4.20
CA LEU A 44 -5.46 -25.54 -3.30
C LEU A 44 -6.80 -25.00 -3.82
N LYS A 45 -6.78 -23.79 -4.38
CA LYS A 45 -7.94 -23.09 -4.95
C LYS A 45 -7.47 -22.09 -6.01
N THR A 46 -8.30 -21.80 -6.99
CA THR A 46 -8.08 -20.72 -7.95
C THR A 46 -9.28 -19.79 -7.93
N ASP A 47 -9.02 -18.50 -7.78
CA ASP A 47 -10.00 -17.43 -7.91
C ASP A 47 -9.65 -16.58 -9.14
N THR A 48 -10.67 -15.99 -9.80
CA THR A 48 -10.47 -15.05 -10.90
C THR A 48 -10.64 -13.63 -10.37
N VAL A 49 -9.64 -12.79 -10.58
CA VAL A 49 -9.70 -11.36 -10.29
C VAL A 49 -10.06 -10.62 -11.57
N PHE A 50 -11.23 -9.99 -11.57
CA PHE A 50 -11.64 -9.08 -12.63
C PHE A 50 -10.92 -7.75 -12.47
N VAL A 51 -10.40 -7.22 -13.57
CA VAL A 51 -9.64 -5.97 -13.58
C VAL A 51 -10.42 -4.93 -14.37
N TYR A 52 -10.65 -3.79 -13.75
CA TYR A 52 -11.40 -2.66 -14.32
C TYR A 52 -10.44 -1.59 -14.84
N ASP A 53 -10.80 -0.92 -15.93
CA ASP A 53 -10.08 0.22 -16.52
C ASP A 53 -11.06 1.39 -16.60
N SER A 54 -10.79 2.46 -15.85
CA SER A 54 -11.70 3.61 -15.72
C SER A 54 -13.16 3.22 -15.40
N GLY A 55 -13.35 2.26 -14.49
CA GLY A 55 -14.66 1.77 -14.04
C GLY A 55 -15.33 0.72 -14.93
N GLU A 56 -14.78 0.45 -16.12
CA GLU A 56 -15.30 -0.59 -17.02
C GLU A 56 -14.50 -1.88 -16.90
N LEU A 57 -15.17 -3.03 -16.93
CA LEU A 57 -14.48 -4.32 -16.93
C LEU A 57 -13.58 -4.44 -18.18
N ASN A 58 -12.30 -4.76 -17.98
CA ASN A 58 -11.39 -5.04 -19.08
C ASN A 58 -11.40 -6.55 -19.41
N PRO A 59 -12.06 -6.99 -20.50
CA PRO A 59 -12.18 -8.43 -20.80
C PRO A 59 -10.86 -9.05 -21.26
N ASN A 60 -9.87 -8.23 -21.63
CA ASN A 60 -8.59 -8.67 -22.16
C ASN A 60 -7.52 -8.78 -21.09
N PHE A 61 -7.78 -8.33 -19.86
CA PHE A 61 -6.83 -8.39 -18.76
C PHE A 61 -7.49 -8.94 -17.51
N PHE A 62 -6.96 -10.05 -16.97
CA PHE A 62 -7.45 -10.66 -15.75
C PHE A 62 -6.31 -11.31 -14.99
N VAL A 63 -6.53 -11.59 -13.70
CA VAL A 63 -5.54 -12.29 -12.86
C VAL A 63 -6.16 -13.56 -12.31
N LEU A 64 -5.41 -14.65 -12.33
CA LEU A 64 -5.77 -15.86 -11.59
C LEU A 64 -5.02 -15.87 -10.26
N ALA A 65 -5.76 -15.87 -9.16
CA ALA A 65 -5.22 -15.98 -7.81
C ALA A 65 -5.24 -17.44 -7.36
N HIS A 66 -4.08 -18.10 -7.43
CA HIS A 66 -3.91 -19.48 -7.00
C HIS A 66 -3.50 -19.53 -5.52
N LEU A 67 -4.38 -20.04 -4.67
CA LEU A 67 -4.05 -20.33 -3.27
C LEU A 67 -3.06 -21.49 -3.24
N LEU A 68 -1.89 -21.26 -2.66
CA LEU A 68 -0.82 -22.25 -2.56
C LEU A 68 -0.79 -22.91 -1.18
N ASP A 69 -0.98 -22.12 -0.12
CA ASP A 69 -0.86 -22.58 1.26
C ASP A 69 -1.72 -21.75 2.20
N LYS A 70 -2.10 -22.36 3.32
CA LYS A 70 -2.94 -21.77 4.37
C LYS A 70 -2.42 -22.19 5.74
N LYS A 71 -2.00 -21.22 6.54
CA LYS A 71 -1.41 -21.44 7.87
C LYS A 71 -2.20 -20.69 8.92
N MET A 72 -2.66 -21.41 9.93
CA MET A 72 -3.28 -20.82 11.11
C MET A 72 -2.23 -20.71 12.21
N ASP A 73 -2.11 -19.54 12.84
CA ASP A 73 -1.24 -19.36 13.99
C ASP A 73 -1.94 -19.73 15.31
N LYS A 74 -1.25 -19.48 16.44
CA LYS A 74 -1.75 -19.83 17.78
C LYS A 74 -2.97 -19.00 18.19
N ASP A 75 -3.12 -17.81 17.61
CA ASP A 75 -4.20 -16.87 17.89
C ASP A 75 -5.37 -17.05 16.91
N SER A 76 -5.38 -18.18 16.18
CA SER A 76 -6.36 -18.51 15.14
C SER A 76 -6.39 -17.54 13.96
N LEU A 77 -5.33 -16.73 13.77
CA LEU A 77 -5.20 -15.86 12.62
C LEU A 77 -4.72 -16.66 11.42
N LEU A 78 -5.43 -16.51 10.31
CA LEU A 78 -5.17 -17.27 9.09
C LEU A 78 -4.27 -16.46 8.16
N THR A 79 -3.12 -17.02 7.79
CA THR A 79 -2.23 -16.48 6.76
C THR A 79 -2.35 -17.31 5.50
N MET A 80 -2.64 -16.65 4.37
CA MET A 80 -2.75 -17.29 3.06
C MET A 80 -1.58 -16.91 2.17
N SER A 81 -1.02 -17.89 1.44
CA SER A 81 -0.05 -17.63 0.37
C SER A 81 -0.71 -17.82 -0.99
N TYR A 82 -0.58 -16.82 -1.86
CA TYR A 82 -1.10 -16.85 -3.22
C TYR A 82 0.00 -16.71 -4.26
N ARG A 83 -0.23 -17.30 -5.43
CA ARG A 83 0.40 -16.91 -6.69
C ARG A 83 -0.63 -16.18 -7.54
N LEU A 84 -0.32 -14.95 -7.93
CA LEU A 84 -1.09 -14.17 -8.89
C LEU A 84 -0.49 -14.36 -10.27
N ASP A 85 -1.25 -14.97 -11.18
CA ASP A 85 -0.88 -15.12 -12.59
C ASP A 85 -1.64 -14.09 -13.43
N PHE A 86 -0.90 -13.18 -14.06
CA PHE A 86 -1.45 -12.08 -14.85
C PHE A 86 -1.63 -12.53 -16.30
N TYR A 87 -2.83 -12.35 -16.84
CA TYR A 87 -3.18 -12.71 -18.21
C TYR A 87 -3.55 -11.46 -19.00
N LYS A 88 -3.02 -11.38 -20.22
CA LYS A 88 -3.43 -10.43 -21.23
C LYS A 88 -3.72 -11.16 -22.54
N ASP A 89 -4.86 -10.87 -23.16
CA ASP A 89 -5.31 -11.53 -24.39
C ASP A 89 -5.27 -13.07 -24.27
N LYS A 90 -5.71 -13.59 -23.12
CA LYS A 90 -5.69 -15.02 -22.74
C LYS A 90 -4.30 -15.66 -22.67
N LYS A 91 -3.22 -14.89 -22.74
CA LYS A 91 -1.85 -15.35 -22.54
C LYS A 91 -1.35 -14.90 -21.17
N GLN A 92 -0.76 -15.83 -20.43
CA GLN A 92 -0.07 -15.48 -19.19
C GLN A 92 1.15 -14.63 -19.55
N ILE A 93 1.26 -13.45 -18.93
CA ILE A 93 2.34 -12.49 -19.20
C ILE A 93 3.32 -12.35 -18.04
N ALA A 94 2.89 -12.66 -16.81
CA ALA A 94 3.72 -12.60 -15.62
C ALA A 94 3.07 -13.34 -14.44
N SER A 95 3.85 -13.55 -13.38
CA SER A 95 3.38 -14.09 -12.11
C SER A 95 4.10 -13.46 -10.92
N SER A 96 3.39 -13.27 -9.80
CA SER A 96 4.00 -12.91 -8.50
C SER A 96 3.43 -13.76 -7.39
N ARG A 97 4.22 -14.00 -6.34
CA ARG A 97 3.68 -14.51 -5.08
C ARG A 97 3.36 -13.35 -4.15
N ILE A 98 2.36 -13.54 -3.31
CA ILE A 98 1.99 -12.62 -2.23
C ILE A 98 1.58 -13.42 -1.00
N ILE A 99 1.63 -12.76 0.15
CA ILE A 99 1.17 -13.28 1.43
C ILE A 99 0.09 -12.34 1.94
N ILE A 100 -1.04 -12.90 2.35
CA ILE A 100 -2.14 -12.18 2.98
C ILE A 100 -2.19 -12.64 4.44
N PRO A 101 -1.72 -11.82 5.40
CA PRO A 101 -1.94 -12.07 6.81
C PRO A 101 -3.41 -11.80 7.17
N ASN A 102 -3.84 -12.30 8.34
CA ASN A 102 -5.15 -11.98 8.94
C ASN A 102 -6.34 -12.17 7.98
N TYR A 103 -6.30 -13.23 7.18
CA TYR A 103 -7.34 -13.56 6.22
C TYR A 103 -8.70 -13.69 6.91
N THR A 104 -9.70 -13.03 6.35
CA THR A 104 -11.09 -13.08 6.80
C THR A 104 -11.92 -13.90 5.81
N ASN A 105 -12.72 -14.85 6.30
CA ASN A 105 -13.60 -15.64 5.45
C ASN A 105 -14.63 -14.74 4.75
N GLY A 106 -14.86 -14.99 3.46
CA GLY A 106 -15.75 -14.18 2.63
C GLY A 106 -15.11 -12.93 2.04
N SER A 107 -13.80 -12.74 2.22
CA SER A 107 -13.06 -11.72 1.47
C SER A 107 -13.02 -12.02 -0.02
N GLU A 108 -13.11 -10.94 -0.82
CA GLU A 108 -13.22 -10.97 -2.26
C GLU A 108 -12.00 -10.31 -2.92
N TRP A 109 -11.80 -10.64 -4.20
CA TRP A 109 -10.75 -10.05 -5.02
C TRP A 109 -11.33 -8.97 -5.92
N SER A 110 -10.60 -7.88 -6.11
CA SER A 110 -10.85 -6.91 -7.16
C SER A 110 -9.55 -6.39 -7.74
N GLY A 111 -9.61 -5.81 -8.93
CA GLY A 111 -8.44 -5.17 -9.55
C GLY A 111 -8.80 -3.95 -10.36
N SER A 112 -7.88 -2.99 -10.45
CA SER A 112 -8.01 -1.85 -11.35
C SER A 112 -6.68 -1.56 -12.06
N LEU A 113 -6.75 -1.11 -13.30
CA LEU A 113 -5.61 -0.57 -14.04
C LEU A 113 -5.39 0.88 -13.66
N GLY A 114 -4.12 1.29 -13.65
CA GLY A 114 -3.74 2.65 -13.31
C GLY A 114 -3.13 2.82 -11.93
N LEU A 115 -2.69 4.05 -11.66
CA LEU A 115 -2.20 4.49 -10.35
C LEU A 115 -3.34 4.98 -9.45
N SER A 116 -4.45 5.43 -10.04
CA SER A 116 -5.69 5.78 -9.36
C SER A 116 -6.87 5.57 -10.31
N ASP A 117 -8.08 5.59 -9.78
CA ASP A 117 -9.31 5.36 -10.56
C ASP A 117 -9.53 6.43 -11.66
N ALA A 118 -8.85 7.57 -11.54
CA ALA A 118 -8.87 8.68 -12.49
C ALA A 118 -7.76 8.62 -13.57
N THR A 119 -6.87 7.63 -13.54
CA THR A 119 -5.73 7.60 -14.49
C THR A 119 -6.10 7.10 -15.89
N SER A 120 -5.29 7.54 -16.87
CA SER A 120 -5.48 7.30 -18.29
C SER A 120 -5.47 5.82 -18.68
N LYS A 121 -6.32 5.48 -19.66
CA LYS A 121 -6.33 4.18 -20.36
C LYS A 121 -4.92 3.72 -20.72
N GLN A 122 -4.69 2.40 -20.63
CA GLN A 122 -3.42 1.73 -21.00
C GLN A 122 -2.24 1.90 -20.02
N SER A 123 -2.49 2.26 -18.77
CA SER A 123 -1.43 2.28 -17.75
C SER A 123 -0.79 0.89 -17.56
N PRO A 124 0.55 0.79 -17.41
CA PRO A 124 1.22 -0.47 -17.06
C PRO A 124 1.07 -0.83 -15.57
N PHE A 125 0.40 0.00 -14.79
CA PHE A 125 0.12 -0.26 -13.39
C PHE A 125 -1.18 -1.04 -13.22
N VAL A 126 -1.17 -1.97 -12.27
CA VAL A 126 -2.36 -2.69 -11.84
C VAL A 126 -2.37 -2.79 -10.33
N THR A 127 -3.47 -2.36 -9.72
CA THR A 127 -3.74 -2.56 -8.30
C THR A 127 -4.62 -3.78 -8.15
N ILE A 128 -4.17 -4.77 -7.37
CA ILE A 128 -4.96 -5.91 -6.96
C ILE A 128 -5.33 -5.72 -5.49
N ARG A 129 -6.60 -5.88 -5.17
CA ARG A 129 -7.14 -5.71 -3.82
C ARG A 129 -7.76 -7.01 -3.34
N PHE A 130 -7.62 -7.26 -2.04
CA PHE A 130 -8.21 -8.39 -1.38
C PHE A 130 -8.76 -7.97 -0.01
N GLY A 131 -10.05 -8.16 0.23
CA GLY A 131 -10.67 -7.75 1.48
C GLY A 131 -12.13 -8.11 1.56
N TYR A 132 -12.70 -7.99 2.75
CA TYR A 132 -14.12 -8.23 2.97
C TYR A 132 -14.93 -7.00 2.50
N PRO A 133 -15.97 -7.15 1.65
CA PRO A 133 -16.75 -6.03 1.14
C PRO A 133 -17.78 -5.55 2.18
N ALA A 134 -17.33 -5.23 3.39
CA ALA A 134 -18.16 -4.60 4.41
C ALA A 134 -17.39 -3.49 5.14
N CYS A 135 -18.16 -2.55 5.71
CA CYS A 135 -17.63 -1.41 6.45
C CYS A 135 -16.73 -1.85 7.62
N GLY A 136 -15.63 -1.13 7.81
CA GLY A 136 -14.69 -1.33 8.92
C GLY A 136 -13.69 -2.48 8.72
N TYR A 137 -13.77 -3.23 7.61
CA TYR A 137 -12.82 -4.30 7.34
C TYR A 137 -11.60 -3.79 6.58
N ALA A 138 -10.44 -4.28 7.01
CA ALA A 138 -9.19 -4.07 6.31
C ALA A 138 -9.18 -4.75 4.93
N GLN A 139 -8.64 -4.02 3.95
CA GLN A 139 -8.36 -4.50 2.61
C GLN A 139 -6.85 -4.43 2.38
N GLN A 140 -6.29 -5.52 1.87
CA GLN A 140 -4.91 -5.59 1.43
C GLN A 140 -4.82 -5.13 -0.03
N ASN A 141 -3.93 -4.19 -0.31
CA ASN A 141 -3.75 -3.61 -1.64
C ASN A 141 -2.33 -3.88 -2.13
N PHE A 142 -2.21 -4.27 -3.40
CA PHE A 142 -0.95 -4.60 -4.05
C PHE A 142 -0.85 -3.85 -5.38
N LEU A 143 0.04 -2.85 -5.46
CA LEU A 143 0.32 -2.13 -6.69
C LEU A 143 1.46 -2.81 -7.43
N PHE A 144 1.17 -3.30 -8.62
CA PHE A 144 2.14 -3.89 -9.53
C PHE A 144 2.41 -2.97 -10.73
N PHE A 145 3.62 -3.08 -11.27
CA PHE A 145 4.01 -2.52 -12.56
C PHE A 145 4.33 -3.66 -13.53
N ILE A 146 3.72 -3.66 -14.71
CA ILE A 146 3.86 -4.70 -15.74
C ILE A 146 4.27 -4.05 -17.06
N LYS A 147 5.52 -4.29 -17.48
CA LYS A 147 6.01 -3.81 -18.78
C LYS A 147 6.92 -4.83 -19.43
N LYS A 148 6.68 -5.11 -20.72
CA LYS A 148 7.48 -6.06 -21.54
C LYS A 148 7.70 -7.41 -20.83
N TYR A 149 6.63 -8.00 -20.28
CA TYR A 149 6.65 -9.26 -19.52
C TYR A 149 7.46 -9.22 -18.20
N GLN A 150 7.96 -8.06 -17.79
CA GLN A 150 8.53 -7.86 -16.47
C GLN A 150 7.43 -7.33 -15.55
N LEU A 151 7.27 -7.99 -14.41
CA LEU A 151 6.37 -7.61 -13.34
C LEU A 151 7.19 -7.12 -12.17
N GLN A 152 6.70 -6.14 -11.43
CA GLN A 152 7.28 -5.74 -10.15
C GLN A 152 6.16 -5.40 -9.18
N LEU A 153 6.21 -5.92 -7.95
CA LEU A 153 5.41 -5.38 -6.84
C LEU A 153 6.05 -4.05 -6.41
N VAL A 154 5.37 -2.95 -6.68
CA VAL A 154 5.86 -1.58 -6.44
C VAL A 154 5.53 -1.14 -5.01
N HIS A 155 4.31 -1.40 -4.58
CA HIS A 155 3.83 -1.01 -3.26
C HIS A 155 2.78 -1.98 -2.73
N GLN A 156 2.68 -2.06 -1.41
CA GLN A 156 1.66 -2.82 -0.69
C GLN A 156 1.26 -2.01 0.53
N TRP A 157 -0.04 -1.93 0.79
CA TRP A 157 -0.61 -1.23 1.95
C TRP A 157 -1.94 -1.85 2.37
N GLU A 158 -2.38 -1.50 3.57
CA GLU A 158 -3.70 -1.82 4.07
C GLU A 158 -4.58 -0.57 4.01
N SER A 159 -5.86 -0.74 3.73
CA SER A 159 -6.86 0.31 3.84
C SER A 159 -8.06 -0.19 4.63
N VAL A 160 -8.66 0.68 5.45
CA VAL A 160 -9.88 0.43 6.20
C VAL A 160 -10.84 1.56 5.88
N PHE A 161 -12.10 1.24 5.59
CA PHE A 161 -13.13 2.25 5.36
C PHE A 161 -14.43 1.82 6.04
N ASP A 162 -14.97 2.70 6.87
CA ASP A 162 -16.26 2.54 7.52
C ASP A 162 -17.07 3.83 7.40
N SER A 163 -18.08 3.84 6.53
CA SER A 163 -19.07 4.92 6.50
C SER A 163 -18.47 6.33 6.37
N GLY A 164 -17.38 6.49 5.60
CA GLY A 164 -16.67 7.77 5.43
C GLY A 164 -15.45 7.95 6.34
N TRP A 165 -15.27 7.08 7.32
CA TRP A 165 -14.13 7.05 8.23
C TRP A 165 -13.11 6.00 7.82
N GLY A 166 -11.86 6.17 8.25
CA GLY A 166 -10.83 5.15 8.13
C GLY A 166 -9.53 5.68 7.55
N SER A 167 -8.76 4.77 6.95
CA SER A 167 -7.41 5.04 6.43
C SER A 167 -7.20 4.38 5.07
N TRP A 168 -6.57 5.11 4.16
CA TRP A 168 -6.23 4.63 2.81
C TRP A 168 -4.94 5.31 2.31
N VAL A 169 -4.52 4.94 1.12
CA VAL A 169 -3.37 5.56 0.45
C VAL A 169 -3.87 6.38 -0.72
N GLU A 170 -3.52 7.66 -0.74
CA GLU A 170 -3.71 8.53 -1.90
C GLU A 170 -2.46 8.50 -2.77
N ILE A 171 -2.61 8.10 -4.02
CA ILE A 171 -1.54 8.09 -5.02
C ILE A 171 -1.71 9.32 -5.92
N HIS A 172 -0.64 10.09 -6.05
CA HIS A 172 -0.58 11.27 -6.90
C HIS A 172 0.42 11.05 -8.03
N ASN A 173 -0.03 11.31 -9.25
CA ASN A 173 0.75 11.24 -10.48
C ASN A 173 0.87 12.66 -11.09
N PRO A 174 1.92 13.44 -10.74
CA PRO A 174 2.06 14.82 -11.20
C PRO A 174 2.27 14.96 -12.70
N GLU A 175 2.75 13.91 -13.36
CA GLU A 175 3.01 13.92 -14.80
C GLU A 175 1.72 13.73 -15.61
N GLU A 176 0.61 13.30 -14.97
CA GLU A 176 -0.70 13.04 -15.60
C GLU A 176 -0.63 12.10 -16.82
N THR A 177 0.43 11.28 -16.92
CA THR A 177 0.61 10.31 -18.00
C THR A 177 0.30 8.89 -17.54
N ALA A 178 -0.01 8.01 -18.50
CA ALA A 178 -0.24 6.58 -18.24
C ALA A 178 0.98 5.88 -17.64
N GLU A 179 2.18 6.35 -18.00
CA GLU A 179 3.47 5.76 -17.64
C GLU A 179 4.44 6.85 -17.14
N PRO A 180 4.22 7.38 -15.93
CA PRO A 180 5.09 8.39 -15.37
C PRO A 180 6.47 7.82 -15.03
N GLN A 181 7.48 8.69 -14.95
CA GLN A 181 8.80 8.32 -14.43
C GLN A 181 8.87 8.42 -12.90
N SER A 182 7.95 9.17 -12.30
CA SER A 182 7.83 9.30 -10.86
C SER A 182 6.39 9.51 -10.42
N PHE A 183 6.07 9.05 -9.21
CA PHE A 183 4.81 9.35 -8.53
C PHE A 183 5.06 9.33 -7.03
N TYR A 184 4.10 9.79 -6.24
CA TYR A 184 4.20 9.68 -4.78
C TYR A 184 2.86 9.26 -4.20
N CYS A 185 2.90 8.74 -2.99
CA CYS A 185 1.70 8.52 -2.21
C CYS A 185 1.85 9.04 -0.79
N LYS A 186 0.72 9.18 -0.11
CA LYS A 186 0.64 9.41 1.33
C LYS A 186 -0.45 8.53 1.92
N THR A 187 -0.27 8.12 3.16
CA THR A 187 -1.37 7.55 3.94
C THR A 187 -2.24 8.68 4.43
N VAL A 188 -3.53 8.59 4.16
CA VAL A 188 -4.57 9.49 4.66
C VAL A 188 -5.41 8.72 5.65
N SER A 189 -5.70 9.35 6.78
CA SER A 189 -6.62 8.81 7.78
C SER A 189 -7.56 9.91 8.24
N PHE A 190 -8.85 9.61 8.24
CA PHE A 190 -9.90 10.46 8.77
C PHE A 190 -10.70 9.64 9.77
N GLU A 191 -10.46 9.89 11.06
CA GLU A 191 -11.05 9.13 12.16
C GLU A 191 -11.89 10.05 13.04
N PRO A 192 -12.92 9.53 13.73
CA PRO A 192 -13.64 10.28 14.74
C PRO A 192 -12.68 10.88 15.78
N SER A 193 -12.92 12.14 16.18
CA SER A 193 -12.15 12.75 17.27
C SER A 193 -12.55 12.14 18.61
N ASP A 194 -11.57 11.87 19.46
CA ASP A 194 -11.80 11.34 20.83
C ASP A 194 -12.65 12.30 21.68
N ASP A 195 -12.63 13.59 21.38
CA ASP A 195 -13.37 14.65 22.09
C ASP A 195 -14.73 14.97 21.46
N ALA A 196 -15.14 14.28 20.39
CA ALA A 196 -16.39 14.54 19.69
C ALA A 196 -17.58 13.88 20.41
N THR A 197 -18.70 14.60 20.52
CA THR A 197 -20.00 13.95 20.76
C THR A 197 -20.55 13.39 19.45
N GLU A 198 -21.40 12.36 19.53
CA GLU A 198 -22.06 11.77 18.35
C GLU A 198 -22.80 12.82 17.50
N GLU A 199 -23.30 13.89 18.12
CA GLU A 199 -24.02 14.98 17.43
C GLU A 199 -23.11 15.92 16.62
N GLU A 200 -21.84 16.04 16.98
CA GLU A 200 -20.91 16.97 16.32
C GLU A 200 -20.21 16.38 15.09
N GLU A 201 -20.20 15.04 14.96
CA GLU A 201 -19.53 14.28 13.88
C GLU A 201 -18.15 14.86 13.52
N LYS A 202 -17.35 15.22 14.53
CA LYS A 202 -16.00 15.77 14.32
C LYS A 202 -14.99 14.66 14.09
N GLY A 203 -14.08 14.92 13.16
CA GLY A 203 -13.00 14.03 12.81
C GLY A 203 -11.64 14.72 12.79
N VAL A 204 -10.59 13.90 12.84
CA VAL A 204 -9.21 14.33 12.67
C VAL A 204 -8.69 13.78 11.34
N LEU A 205 -8.52 14.66 10.36
CA LEU A 205 -7.79 14.34 9.14
C LEU A 205 -6.30 14.35 9.43
N SER A 206 -5.59 13.30 9.04
CA SER A 206 -4.16 13.19 9.22
C SER A 206 -3.47 12.62 7.98
N TYR A 207 -2.23 13.08 7.74
CA TYR A 207 -1.36 12.53 6.70
C TYR A 207 -0.08 11.98 7.29
N SER A 208 0.32 10.81 6.80
CA SER A 208 1.54 10.12 7.22
C SER A 208 2.18 9.36 6.04
N ASP A 209 3.33 8.74 6.29
CA ASP A 209 3.98 7.79 5.39
C ASP A 209 4.16 8.26 3.93
N SER A 210 4.50 9.54 3.71
CA SER A 210 4.75 10.03 2.36
C SER A 210 5.90 9.25 1.74
N THR A 211 5.62 8.63 0.61
CA THR A 211 6.56 7.76 -0.10
C THR A 211 6.67 8.21 -1.55
N VAL A 212 7.89 8.45 -1.99
CA VAL A 212 8.21 8.82 -3.38
C VAL A 212 8.65 7.58 -4.12
N PHE A 213 8.15 7.42 -5.35
CA PHE A 213 8.48 6.34 -6.26
C PHE A 213 9.15 6.90 -7.51
N GLY A 214 10.27 6.29 -7.91
CA GLY A 214 11.00 6.67 -9.11
C GLY A 214 11.39 5.45 -9.93
N PHE A 215 11.23 5.55 -11.24
CA PHE A 215 11.66 4.52 -12.17
C PHE A 215 13.12 4.74 -12.58
N LYS A 216 14.00 3.80 -12.23
CA LYS A 216 15.42 3.89 -12.58
C LYS A 216 15.98 2.51 -12.87
N ASN A 217 16.76 2.39 -13.95
CA ASN A 217 17.38 1.13 -14.39
C ASN A 217 16.33 0.02 -14.61
N ASN A 218 15.20 0.38 -15.23
CA ASN A 218 14.09 -0.54 -15.52
C ASN A 218 13.44 -1.17 -14.27
N GLN A 219 13.54 -0.50 -13.12
CA GLN A 219 12.95 -0.92 -11.85
C GLN A 219 12.38 0.27 -11.10
N TRP A 220 11.25 0.08 -10.44
CA TRP A 220 10.70 1.04 -9.51
C TRP A 220 11.46 0.99 -8.18
N LYS A 221 11.81 2.14 -7.65
CA LYS A 221 12.37 2.30 -6.31
C LYS A 221 11.44 3.19 -5.51
N LYS A 222 11.24 2.84 -4.24
CA LYS A 222 10.46 3.64 -3.30
C LYS A 222 11.35 4.19 -2.20
N GLN A 223 11.06 5.40 -1.75
CA GLN A 223 11.73 6.04 -0.63
C GLN A 223 10.68 6.69 0.26
N LEU A 224 10.60 6.23 1.51
CA LEU A 224 9.84 6.92 2.54
C LEU A 224 10.56 8.24 2.87
N ILE A 225 9.83 9.36 2.81
CA ILE A 225 10.39 10.70 3.03
C ILE A 225 9.92 11.35 4.35
N THR A 226 8.97 10.71 5.05
CA THR A 226 8.51 11.12 6.39
C THR A 226 8.88 10.09 7.45
N THR A 227 8.73 10.43 8.73
CA THR A 227 8.84 9.46 9.81
C THR A 227 7.70 8.45 9.70
N LYS A 228 8.04 7.15 9.69
CA LYS A 228 7.07 6.06 9.53
C LYS A 228 6.00 6.12 10.62
N GLN A 229 4.74 5.98 10.24
CA GLN A 229 3.56 5.96 11.12
C GLN A 229 3.38 7.20 12.01
N LEU A 230 4.13 8.28 11.74
CA LEU A 230 3.99 9.54 12.48
C LEU A 230 3.29 10.58 11.59
N PRO A 231 2.10 11.06 11.98
CA PRO A 231 1.44 12.13 11.25
C PRO A 231 2.28 13.40 11.20
N TYR A 232 2.48 13.95 10.01
CA TYR A 232 3.14 15.25 9.81
C TYR A 232 2.13 16.38 9.52
N PHE A 233 0.88 16.03 9.30
CA PHE A 233 -0.25 16.93 9.17
C PHE A 233 -1.42 16.39 9.97
N LYS A 234 -2.12 17.29 10.67
CA LYS A 234 -3.40 17.02 11.32
C LYS A 234 -4.30 18.24 11.17
N LYS A 235 -5.59 18.00 10.93
CA LYS A 235 -6.61 19.04 10.89
C LYS A 235 -7.92 18.47 11.41
N GLU A 236 -8.47 19.12 12.43
CA GLU A 236 -9.84 18.88 12.86
C GLU A 236 -10.82 19.50 11.88
N MET A 237 -11.88 18.76 11.57
CA MET A 237 -13.00 19.22 10.76
C MET A 237 -14.23 18.34 11.01
N THR A 238 -15.40 18.82 10.64
CA THR A 238 -16.62 18.00 10.68
C THR A 238 -16.64 16.99 9.53
N PHE A 239 -17.35 15.87 9.72
CA PHE A 239 -17.57 14.85 8.70
C PHE A 239 -18.11 15.44 7.40
N ASN A 240 -19.08 16.36 7.52
CA ASN A 240 -19.68 17.04 6.38
C ASN A 240 -18.71 17.99 5.68
N GLU A 241 -17.81 18.68 6.39
CA GLU A 241 -16.79 19.52 5.75
C GLU A 241 -15.79 18.68 4.96
N TYR A 242 -15.41 17.52 5.50
CA TYR A 242 -14.51 16.59 4.83
C TYR A 242 -15.11 16.05 3.52
N HIS A 243 -16.33 15.52 3.56
CA HIS A 243 -16.99 14.90 2.41
C HIS A 243 -17.60 15.88 1.40
N LYS A 244 -17.61 17.19 1.69
CA LYS A 244 -17.98 18.24 0.71
C LYS A 244 -16.85 18.64 -0.23
N ILE A 245 -15.61 18.21 0.06
CA ILE A 245 -14.40 18.62 -0.68
C ILE A 245 -14.14 17.73 -1.91
N GLU A 246 -14.96 16.69 -2.15
CA GLU A 246 -14.88 15.84 -3.35
C GLU A 246 -15.60 16.42 -4.58
#